data_AF-A0A8T5KYI5-F1
#
_entry.id   AF-A0A8T5KYI5-F1
#
_cell.length_a   1.000
_cell.length_b   1.000
_cell.length_c   1.000
_cell.angle_alpha   90.00
_cell.angle_beta   90.00
_cell.angle_gamma   90.00
#
_symmetry.space_group_name_H-M   'P 1'
#
loop_
_entity.id
_entity.type
_entity.pdbx_description
1 polymer ?
#
loop_
_entity_poly.entity_id
_entity_poly.type
_entity_poly.pdbx_seq_one_letter_code
_entity_poly.pdbx_strand_id
1 'polypeptide(L)' 'MEENENCIFPKCPKCGKGYLLPFSYKEDVFEKWKCSECAYIIEKR' A
#
# COMPACT_ATOMS: atom_id res chain seq x y z
N MET A 1 11.08 -19.56 11.22
CA MET A 1 10.67 -18.16 11.04
C MET A 1 9.51 -18.23 10.08
N GLU A 2 8.28 -18.16 10.58
CA GLU A 2 7.08 -18.33 9.77
C GLU A 2 6.96 -17.15 8.79
N GLU A 3 7.08 -17.47 7.51
CA GLU A 3 6.82 -16.57 6.39
C GLU A 3 5.33 -16.23 6.42
N ASN A 4 5.01 -14.98 6.75
CA ASN A 4 3.64 -14.49 6.84
C ASN A 4 3.00 -14.41 5.43
N GLU A 5 2.46 -15.52 4.96
CA GLU A 5 1.69 -15.64 3.70
C GLU A 5 0.28 -15.03 3.79
N ASN A 6 0.02 -14.12 4.74
CA ASN A 6 -1.29 -13.50 4.97
C ASN A 6 -1.24 -11.96 4.99
N CYS A 7 -0.44 -11.35 4.11
CA CYS A 7 -0.54 -9.91 3.88
C CYS A 7 -1.87 -9.59 3.20
N ILE A 8 -2.85 -9.10 3.96
CA ILE A 8 -4.15 -8.58 3.49
C ILE A 8 -4.02 -7.37 2.54
N PHE A 9 -2.81 -6.81 2.45
CA PHE A 9 -2.49 -5.66 1.63
C PHE A 9 -2.11 -6.08 0.21
N PRO A 10 -2.62 -5.39 -0.84
CA PRO A 10 -2.29 -5.73 -2.20
C PRO A 10 -0.81 -5.42 -2.50
N LYS A 11 -0.16 -6.22 -3.34
CA LYS A 11 1.19 -5.94 -3.82
C LYS A 11 1.21 -4.65 -4.64
N CYS A 12 2.34 -3.93 -4.56
CA CYS A 12 2.54 -2.72 -5.32
C CYS A 12 2.68 -3.05 -6.82
N PRO A 13 1.83 -2.49 -7.70
CA PRO A 13 1.92 -2.74 -9.15
C PRO A 13 3.15 -2.10 -9.79
N LYS A 14 3.82 -1.13 -9.13
CA LYS A 14 4.97 -0.43 -9.68
C LYS A 14 6.30 -1.14 -9.41
N CYS A 15 6.51 -1.67 -8.21
CA CYS A 15 7.76 -2.32 -7.85
C CYS A 15 7.65 -3.85 -7.66
N GLY A 16 6.44 -4.40 -7.51
CA GLY A 16 6.19 -5.84 -7.32
C GLY A 16 6.72 -6.45 -6.02
N LYS A 17 7.50 -5.70 -5.23
CA LYS A 17 8.17 -6.16 -4.00
C LYS A 17 7.47 -5.69 -2.72
N GLY A 18 6.93 -4.47 -2.72
CA GLY A 18 6.26 -3.88 -1.57
C GLY A 18 4.76 -4.10 -1.55
N TYR A 19 4.13 -3.68 -0.45
CA TYR A 19 2.68 -3.73 -0.27
C TYR A 19 2.11 -2.31 -0.26
N LEU A 20 0.90 -2.17 -0.79
CA LEU A 20 0.12 -0.94 -0.73
C LEU A 20 -0.55 -0.85 0.64
N LEU A 21 -0.22 0.19 1.40
CA LEU A 21 -0.77 0.45 2.71
C LEU A 21 -1.68 1.69 2.63
N PRO A 22 -2.88 1.68 3.24
CA PRO A 22 -3.71 2.88 3.30
C PRO A 22 -2.96 4.01 4.02
N PHE A 23 -2.97 5.21 3.45
CA PHE A 23 -2.36 6.39 4.05
C PHE A 23 -3.27 7.61 3.87
N SER A 24 -3.44 8.38 4.94
CA SER A 24 -4.16 9.65 4.93
C SER A 24 -3.15 10.78 5.13
N TYR A 25 -3.08 11.72 4.19
CA TYR A 25 -2.16 12.86 4.29
C TYR A 25 -2.79 14.06 5.03
N LYS A 26 -4.12 14.23 4.96
CA LYS A 26 -4.92 15.26 5.64
C LYS A 26 -6.38 14.79 5.78
N GLU A 27 -7.07 15.34 6.77
CA GLU A 27 -8.35 14.95 7.42
C GLU A 27 -9.56 14.45 6.60
N ASP A 28 -9.51 14.31 5.27
CA ASP A 28 -10.74 14.06 4.48
C ASP A 28 -10.63 13.06 3.31
N VAL A 29 -9.52 12.32 3.15
CA VAL A 29 -9.40 11.36 2.03
C VAL A 29 -8.83 10.02 2.50
N PHE A 30 -9.73 9.06 2.76
CA PHE A 30 -9.42 7.69 3.18
C PHE A 30 -9.03 6.73 2.03
N GLU A 31 -8.82 7.23 0.81
CA GLU A 31 -8.73 6.38 -0.39
C GLU A 31 -7.37 6.35 -1.08
N LYS A 32 -6.32 6.86 -0.42
CA LYS A 32 -4.95 6.78 -0.95
C LYS A 32 -4.20 5.61 -0.33
N TRP A 33 -3.53 4.84 -1.17
CA TRP A 33 -2.70 3.73 -0.75
C TRP A 33 -1.26 3.97 -1.19
N LYS A 34 -0.31 3.84 -0.27
CA LYS A 34 1.12 4.09 -0.49
C LYS A 34 1.91 2.79 -0.35
N CYS A 35 2.82 2.55 -1.29
CA CYS A 35 3.76 1.46 -1.24
C CYS A 35 4.81 1.67 -0.14
N SER A 36 5.07 0.63 0.66
CA SER A 36 6.12 0.62 1.69
C SER A 36 7.53 0.76 1.13
N GLU A 37 7.78 0.23 -0.08
CA GLU A 37 9.14 0.14 -0.64
C GLU A 37 9.51 1.31 -1.55
N CYS A 38 8.64 1.64 -2.51
CA CYS A 38 8.94 2.63 -3.55
C CYS A 38 8.16 3.94 -3.39
N ALA A 39 7.41 4.09 -2.28
CA ALA A 39 6.54 5.23 -2.01
C ALA A 39 5.50 5.54 -3.11
N TYR A 40 5.22 4.58 -4.00
CA TYR A 40 4.18 4.71 -5.04
C TYR A 40 2.81 4.88 -4.40
N ILE A 41 2.06 5.89 -4.85
CA ILE A 41 0.73 6.20 -4.34
C ILE A 41 -0.30 5.88 -5.41
N ILE A 42 -1.33 5.13 -5.05
CA ILE A 42 -2.55 4.93 -5.84
C ILE A 42 -3.73 5.58 -5.12
N GLU A 43 -4.57 6.27 -5.89
CA GLU A 43 -5.82 6.84 -5.45
C GLU A 43 -6.93 6.00 -6.06
N LYS A 44 -7.77 5.35 -5.24
CA LYS A 44 -9.04 4.80 -5.73
C LYS A 44 -10.04 5.96 -5.75
N ARG A 45 -10.74 6.12 -6.87
CA ARG A 45 -11.72 7.17 -7.14
C ARG A 45 -13.05 6.52 -7.47
#